data_AF-A0A8T7E741-F1
#
_entry.id   AF-A0A8T7E741-F1
#
_cell.length_a   1.000
_cell.length_b   1.000
_cell.length_c   1.000
_cell.angle_alpha   90.00
_cell.angle_beta   90.00
_cell.angle_gamma   90.00
#
_symmetry.space_group_name_H-M   'P 1'
#
loop_
_entity.id
_entity.type
_entity.pdbx_description
1 polymer ?
#
loop_
_entity_poly.entity_id
_entity_poly.type
_entity_poly.pdbx_seq_one_letter_code
_entity_poly.pdbx_strand_id
1 'polypeptide(L)'
;MLQSGLRQQPVVNVDETGWRQEEQSYWLCVGSTPAVALFLLQASRSQQGVVALLGTEYAGIVGSDRHSAYNGRADERRQLCWSHLQRDFQALVDRGSDSAVMGRLLLAQTRQMFTLWHRVRDGTLTCPEFQTAMQPIRQEIESLLQLSITLVTHPQTQATCRNLLKHKTALWTFVDQSGIEPTNNAAEQALRRAVLWRKRSFSTQSEAGSRFVERLLTVVISLRRQQRHVLDFLTQVCQTYGSGLPMPSLLPSDKLDGCHHNS
;
A
#
# COMPACT_ATOMS: atom_id res chain seq x y z
N MET A 1 -11.19 18.55 -1.27
CA MET A 1 -12.05 17.72 -0.39
C MET A 1 -11.56 16.28 -0.26
N LEU A 2 -11.50 15.47 -1.32
CA LEU A 2 -11.02 14.08 -1.18
C LEU A 2 -9.55 13.97 -0.79
N GLN A 3 -8.69 14.73 -1.46
CA GLN A 3 -7.27 14.74 -1.15
C GLN A 3 -7.01 15.22 0.28
N SER A 4 -7.73 16.24 0.75
CA SER A 4 -7.63 16.70 2.15
C SER A 4 -8.14 15.64 3.14
N GLY A 5 -9.23 14.94 2.82
CA GLY A 5 -9.73 13.83 3.65
C GLY A 5 -8.77 12.65 3.71
N LEU A 6 -8.08 12.33 2.61
CA LEU A 6 -7.02 11.32 2.57
C LEU A 6 -5.83 11.70 3.47
N ARG A 7 -5.43 12.98 3.46
CA ARG A 7 -4.31 13.50 4.28
C ARG A 7 -4.58 13.52 5.79
N GLN A 8 -5.85 13.44 6.18
CA GLN A 8 -6.24 13.36 7.59
C GLN A 8 -6.22 11.94 8.14
N GLN A 9 -6.07 10.93 7.27
CA GLN A 9 -6.01 9.55 7.72
C GLN A 9 -4.66 9.26 8.38
N PRO A 10 -4.62 8.43 9.44
CA PRO A 10 -3.38 8.09 10.12
C PRO A 10 -2.46 7.22 9.25
N VAL A 11 -3.05 6.45 8.34
CA VAL A 11 -2.35 5.49 7.47
C VAL A 11 -2.92 5.60 6.06
N VAL A 12 -2.03 5.68 5.06
CA VAL A 12 -2.40 5.59 3.65
C VAL A 12 -1.49 4.57 2.96
N ASN A 13 -2.10 3.57 2.33
CA ASN A 13 -1.40 2.64 1.46
C ASN A 13 -1.23 3.25 0.07
N VAL A 14 -0.01 3.23 -0.47
CA VAL A 14 0.32 3.79 -1.78
C VAL A 14 0.90 2.70 -2.68
N ASP A 15 0.53 2.76 -3.95
CA ASP A 15 1.07 1.91 -5.01
C ASP A 15 0.91 2.61 -6.37
N GLU A 16 1.58 2.11 -7.40
CA GLU A 16 1.50 2.66 -8.75
C GLU A 16 1.58 1.60 -9.85
N THR A 17 0.98 1.92 -11.00
CA THR A 17 1.10 1.09 -12.22
C THR A 17 1.31 1.96 -13.45
N GLY A 18 2.08 1.47 -14.42
CA GLY A 18 2.32 2.19 -15.67
C GLY A 18 1.03 2.44 -16.46
N TRP A 19 0.88 3.62 -17.04
CA TRP A 19 -0.28 4.01 -17.84
C TRP A 19 0.18 4.63 -19.15
N ARG A 20 -0.62 4.51 -20.21
CA ARG A 20 -0.33 5.14 -21.49
C ARG A 20 -1.35 6.22 -21.77
N GLN A 21 -0.86 7.41 -22.10
CA GLN A 21 -1.66 8.46 -22.70
C GLN A 21 -1.08 8.68 -24.09
N GLU A 22 -1.80 8.25 -25.12
CA GLU A 22 -1.30 8.23 -26.50
C GLU A 22 0.08 7.53 -26.57
N GLU A 23 1.10 8.23 -27.07
CA GLU A 23 2.46 7.74 -27.20
C GLU A 23 3.33 7.97 -25.94
N GLN A 24 2.79 8.59 -24.90
CA GLN A 24 3.51 8.94 -23.69
C GLN A 24 3.24 7.98 -22.53
N SER A 25 4.27 7.77 -21.71
CA SER A 25 4.22 6.90 -20.54
C SER A 25 3.98 7.71 -19.27
N TYR A 26 2.96 7.30 -18.52
CA TYR A 26 2.55 7.87 -17.23
C TYR A 26 2.54 6.78 -16.16
N TRP A 27 2.31 7.21 -14.92
CA TRP A 27 2.15 6.35 -13.76
C TRP A 27 0.83 6.68 -13.09
N LEU A 28 -0.06 5.70 -13.02
CA LEU A 28 -1.29 5.79 -12.26
C LEU A 28 -0.98 5.42 -10.81
N CYS A 29 -0.86 6.43 -9.96
CA CYS A 29 -0.64 6.31 -8.53
C CYS A 29 -1.99 6.21 -7.81
N VAL A 30 -2.04 5.43 -6.74
CA VAL A 30 -3.21 5.35 -5.85
C VAL A 30 -2.80 5.62 -4.41
N GLY A 31 -3.54 6.47 -3.71
CA GLY A 31 -3.52 6.58 -2.25
C GLY A 31 -4.79 5.94 -1.70
N SER A 32 -4.64 4.98 -0.79
CA SER A 32 -5.69 4.04 -0.42
C SER A 32 -5.83 3.92 1.10
N THR A 33 -7.07 4.07 1.57
CA THR A 33 -7.49 3.93 2.98
C THR A 33 -8.68 2.98 3.06
N PRO A 34 -9.11 2.53 4.26
CA PRO A 34 -10.28 1.66 4.37
C PRO A 34 -11.55 2.23 3.72
N ALA A 35 -11.76 3.55 3.79
CA ALA A 35 -12.96 4.20 3.28
C ALA A 35 -12.85 4.76 1.85
N VAL A 36 -11.68 5.24 1.44
CA VAL A 36 -11.50 5.95 0.16
C VAL A 36 -10.22 5.55 -0.57
N ALA A 37 -10.25 5.68 -1.90
CA ALA A 37 -9.07 5.59 -2.76
C ALA A 37 -9.02 6.80 -3.69
N LEU A 38 -7.85 7.44 -3.79
CA LEU A 38 -7.60 8.55 -4.70
C LEU A 38 -6.60 8.12 -5.77
N PHE A 39 -6.96 8.31 -7.04
CA PHE A 39 -6.11 8.00 -8.18
C PHE A 39 -5.61 9.28 -8.83
N LEU A 40 -4.32 9.32 -9.18
CA LEU A 40 -3.68 10.41 -9.91
C LEU A 40 -2.71 9.84 -10.94
N LEU A 41 -2.72 10.40 -12.14
CA LEU A 41 -1.72 10.16 -13.19
C LEU A 41 -0.59 11.16 -13.05
N GLN A 42 0.63 10.65 -13.14
CA GLN A 42 1.86 11.42 -13.01
C GLN A 42 2.80 11.06 -14.16
N ALA A 43 3.53 12.05 -14.68
CA ALA A 43 4.47 11.83 -15.78
C ALA A 43 5.71 11.01 -15.37
N SER A 44 6.02 10.95 -14.06
CA SER A 44 7.20 10.23 -13.54
C SER A 44 6.86 9.30 -12.39
N ARG A 45 7.62 8.19 -12.29
CA ARG A 45 7.62 7.31 -11.12
C ARG A 45 8.59 7.83 -10.08
N SER A 46 8.20 8.90 -9.39
CA SER A 46 9.07 9.58 -8.44
C SER A 46 8.36 9.86 -7.13
N GLN A 47 9.13 10.35 -6.15
CA GLN A 47 8.58 10.86 -4.89
C GLN A 47 7.48 11.91 -5.12
N GLN A 48 7.48 12.59 -6.28
CA GLN A 48 6.44 13.54 -6.65
C GLN A 48 5.06 12.91 -6.71
N GLY A 49 4.92 11.62 -7.04
CA GLY A 49 3.62 10.95 -7.04
C GLY A 49 3.01 10.83 -5.65
N VAL A 50 3.85 10.55 -4.65
CA VAL A 50 3.44 10.51 -3.24
C VAL A 50 3.08 11.90 -2.74
N VAL A 51 3.90 12.92 -3.09
CA VAL A 51 3.62 14.33 -2.77
C VAL A 51 2.35 14.81 -3.47
N ALA A 52 2.10 14.38 -4.70
CA ALA A 52 0.87 14.70 -5.43
C ALA A 52 -0.35 14.08 -4.78
N LEU A 53 -0.26 12.91 -4.15
CA LEU A 53 -1.34 12.30 -3.37
C LEU A 53 -1.51 12.96 -2.00
N LEU A 54 -0.44 13.05 -1.22
CA LEU A 54 -0.48 13.31 0.23
C LEU A 54 0.01 14.71 0.62
N GLY A 55 0.62 15.47 -0.29
CA GLY A 55 1.31 16.71 0.04
C GLY A 55 2.67 16.47 0.71
N THR A 56 3.41 17.54 0.93
CA THR A 56 4.74 17.48 1.58
C THR A 56 4.64 17.26 3.10
N GLU A 57 3.57 17.79 3.71
CA GLU A 57 3.39 17.82 5.17
C GLU A 57 2.60 16.62 5.73
N TYR A 58 2.37 15.55 4.96
CA TYR A 58 1.64 14.40 5.47
C TYR A 58 2.44 13.69 6.58
N ALA A 59 1.93 13.78 7.80
CA ALA A 59 2.57 13.27 9.01
C ALA A 59 2.27 11.80 9.30
N GLY A 60 1.25 11.22 8.66
CA GLY A 60 0.85 9.83 8.86
C GLY A 60 1.77 8.80 8.20
N ILE A 61 1.46 7.53 8.45
CA ILE A 61 2.20 6.37 7.95
C ILE A 61 1.84 6.14 6.48
N VAL A 62 2.86 5.87 5.65
CA VAL A 62 2.67 5.35 4.29
C VAL A 62 3.03 3.87 4.25
N GLY A 63 2.04 3.04 3.93
CA GLY A 63 2.27 1.64 3.57
C GLY A 63 2.61 1.54 2.09
N SER A 64 3.77 0.99 1.74
CA SER A 64 4.21 0.89 0.34
C SER A 64 5.09 -0.33 0.12
N ASP A 65 5.42 -0.61 -1.14
CA ASP A 65 6.55 -1.48 -1.45
C ASP A 65 7.89 -0.81 -1.08
N ARG A 66 9.00 -1.45 -1.45
CA ARG A 66 10.38 -0.97 -1.20
C ARG A 66 10.91 -0.08 -2.35
N HIS A 67 10.04 0.49 -3.17
CA HIS A 67 10.49 1.33 -4.28
C HIS A 67 11.23 2.58 -3.77
N SER A 68 12.28 2.99 -4.48
CA SER A 68 13.17 4.08 -4.06
C SER A 68 12.48 5.44 -3.97
N ALA A 69 11.35 5.61 -4.66
CA ALA A 69 10.51 6.82 -4.60
C ALA A 69 10.06 7.16 -3.16
N TYR A 70 10.04 6.19 -2.26
CA TYR A 70 9.61 6.35 -0.87
C TYR A 70 10.77 6.65 0.10
N ASN A 71 12.02 6.62 -0.36
CA ASN A 71 13.21 6.77 0.50
C ASN A 71 13.40 8.17 1.07
N GLY A 72 12.72 9.19 0.53
CA GLY A 72 12.73 10.55 1.06
C GLY A 72 11.85 10.75 2.30
N ARG A 73 11.13 9.72 2.77
CA ARG A 73 10.35 9.77 4.01
C ARG A 73 11.10 9.09 5.15
N ALA A 74 10.95 9.65 6.35
CA ALA A 74 11.46 9.06 7.58
C ALA A 74 10.93 7.64 7.79
N ASP A 75 11.76 6.76 8.33
CA ASP A 75 11.47 5.32 8.41
C ASP A 75 10.32 5.03 9.37
N GLU A 76 10.20 5.84 10.43
CA GLU A 76 9.11 5.83 11.42
C GLU A 76 7.75 6.19 10.80
N ARG A 77 7.74 6.81 9.61
CA ARG A 77 6.53 7.20 8.87
C ARG A 77 6.21 6.24 7.72
N ARG A 78 6.81 5.05 7.72
CA ARG A 78 6.67 4.05 6.66
C ARG A 78 6.30 2.70 7.24
N GLN A 79 5.54 1.95 6.45
CA GLN A 79 5.34 0.51 6.63
C GLN A 79 5.74 -0.18 5.32
N LEU A 80 6.79 -0.98 5.34
CA LEU A 80 7.18 -1.78 4.18
C LEU A 80 6.25 -2.98 4.02
N CYS A 81 5.81 -3.21 2.79
CA CYS A 81 4.88 -4.28 2.50
C CYS A 81 5.55 -5.66 2.57
N TRP A 82 5.12 -6.49 3.52
CA TRP A 82 5.65 -7.82 3.75
C TRP A 82 5.35 -8.82 2.63
N SER A 83 4.32 -8.60 1.81
CA SER A 83 4.07 -9.45 0.63
C SER A 83 5.18 -9.31 -0.42
N HIS A 84 5.76 -8.11 -0.55
CA HIS A 84 6.93 -7.87 -1.40
C HIS A 84 8.20 -8.47 -0.78
N LEU A 85 8.36 -8.38 0.55
CA LEU A 85 9.48 -9.00 1.25
C LEU A 85 9.47 -10.52 1.12
N GLN A 86 8.29 -11.15 1.17
CA GLN A 86 8.17 -12.58 0.91
C GLN A 86 8.66 -12.96 -0.49
N ARG A 87 8.40 -12.13 -1.51
CA ARG A 87 8.94 -12.35 -2.87
C ARG A 87 10.45 -12.13 -2.92
N ASP A 88 10.98 -11.13 -2.21
CA ASP A 88 12.42 -10.91 -2.07
C ASP A 88 13.10 -12.14 -1.43
N PHE A 89 12.52 -12.70 -0.36
CA PHE A 89 13.04 -13.91 0.29
C PHE A 89 12.91 -15.16 -0.58
N GLN A 90 11.85 -15.26 -1.38
CA GLN A 90 11.76 -16.31 -2.40
C GLN A 90 12.86 -16.15 -3.45
N ALA A 91 13.17 -14.93 -3.91
CA ALA A 91 14.28 -14.69 -4.83
C ALA A 91 15.64 -15.06 -4.21
N LEU A 92 15.81 -14.97 -2.88
CA LEU A 92 16.98 -15.54 -2.19
C LEU A 92 17.03 -17.07 -2.32
N VAL A 93 15.89 -17.75 -2.21
CA VAL A 93 15.77 -19.19 -2.45
C VAL A 93 16.14 -19.55 -3.88
N ASP A 94 15.63 -18.80 -4.85
CA ASP A 94 15.81 -19.08 -6.27
C ASP A 94 17.26 -18.86 -6.74
N ARG A 95 18.05 -18.07 -6.00
CA ARG A 95 19.50 -17.89 -6.25
C ARG A 95 20.34 -19.12 -5.87
N GLY A 96 19.81 -20.04 -5.07
CA GLY A 96 20.50 -21.28 -4.68
C GLY A 96 21.54 -21.11 -3.56
N SER A 97 22.30 -22.19 -3.32
CA SER A 97 23.44 -22.24 -2.38
C SER A 97 23.10 -21.72 -0.96
N ASP A 98 24.02 -20.97 -0.36
CA ASP A 98 23.90 -20.27 0.92
C ASP A 98 22.73 -19.27 0.97
N SER A 99 22.47 -18.56 -0.13
CA SER A 99 21.32 -17.65 -0.27
C SER A 99 20.01 -18.40 -0.02
N ALA A 100 19.90 -19.62 -0.52
CA ALA A 100 18.67 -20.40 -0.40
C ALA A 100 18.42 -20.91 1.02
N VAL A 101 19.48 -21.18 1.79
CA VAL A 101 19.35 -21.50 3.21
C VAL A 101 18.76 -20.31 3.96
N MET A 102 19.35 -19.13 3.79
CA MET A 102 18.88 -17.91 4.44
C MET A 102 17.46 -17.53 4.00
N GLY A 103 17.17 -17.61 2.69
CA GLY A 103 15.83 -17.34 2.15
C GLY A 103 14.75 -18.23 2.75
N ARG A 104 15.02 -19.53 2.93
CA ARG A 104 14.06 -20.46 3.56
C ARG A 104 13.81 -20.14 5.03
N LEU A 105 14.86 -19.77 5.78
CA LEU A 105 14.73 -19.39 7.19
C LEU A 105 13.91 -18.09 7.34
N LEU A 106 14.18 -17.08 6.51
CA LEU A 106 13.42 -15.83 6.47
C LEU A 106 11.95 -16.07 6.11
N LEU A 107 11.68 -16.94 5.13
CA LEU A 107 10.32 -17.32 4.77
C LEU A 107 9.59 -18.05 5.90
N ALA A 108 10.29 -18.90 6.67
CA ALA A 108 9.69 -19.59 7.81
C ALA A 108 9.24 -18.60 8.90
N GLN A 109 10.09 -17.64 9.26
CA GLN A 109 9.75 -16.58 10.21
C GLN A 109 8.60 -15.69 9.70
N THR A 110 8.62 -15.35 8.40
CA THR A 110 7.57 -14.56 7.76
C THR A 110 6.20 -15.27 7.83
N ARG A 111 6.17 -16.60 7.67
CA ARG A 111 4.92 -17.38 7.83
C ARG A 111 4.40 -17.36 9.27
N GLN A 112 5.28 -17.46 10.26
CA GLN A 112 4.89 -17.36 11.68
C GLN A 112 4.31 -15.97 11.99
N MET A 113 4.98 -14.91 11.52
CA MET A 113 4.49 -13.53 11.64
C MET A 113 3.08 -13.39 11.05
N PHE A 114 2.85 -13.85 9.81
CA PHE A 114 1.51 -13.75 9.20
C PHE A 114 0.47 -14.58 9.94
N THR A 115 0.85 -15.75 10.47
CA THR A 115 -0.06 -16.57 11.30
C THR A 115 -0.51 -15.80 12.54
N LEU A 116 0.40 -15.11 13.22
CA LEU A 116 0.07 -14.25 14.36
C LEU A 116 -0.77 -13.05 13.94
N TRP A 117 -0.45 -12.40 12.82
CA TRP A 117 -1.23 -11.27 12.29
C TRP A 117 -2.68 -11.67 11.97
N HIS A 118 -2.88 -12.85 11.37
CA HIS A 118 -4.23 -13.36 11.11
C HIS A 118 -5.02 -13.53 12.41
N ARG A 119 -4.39 -14.00 13.49
CA ARG A 119 -5.04 -14.09 14.79
C ARG A 119 -5.44 -12.72 15.35
N VAL A 120 -4.62 -11.69 15.15
CA VAL A 120 -4.99 -10.30 15.51
C VAL A 120 -6.21 -9.85 14.73
N ARG A 121 -6.20 -10.05 13.41
CA ARG A 121 -7.30 -9.66 12.52
C ARG A 121 -8.61 -10.36 12.86
N ASP A 122 -8.52 -11.63 13.23
CA ASP A 122 -9.68 -12.46 13.58
C ASP A 122 -10.10 -12.26 15.06
N GLY A 123 -9.43 -11.37 15.81
CA GLY A 123 -9.74 -11.03 17.19
C GLY A 123 -9.34 -12.07 18.25
N THR A 124 -8.56 -13.09 17.85
CA THR A 124 -8.13 -14.21 18.73
C THR A 124 -6.75 -13.99 19.37
N LEU A 125 -6.13 -12.84 19.12
CA LEU A 125 -4.89 -12.40 19.74
C LEU A 125 -4.93 -10.88 19.91
N THR A 126 -4.69 -10.40 21.13
CA THR A 126 -4.69 -8.96 21.42
C THR A 126 -3.41 -8.29 20.89
N CYS A 127 -3.45 -6.97 20.69
CA CYS A 127 -2.26 -6.23 20.24
C CYS A 127 -1.05 -6.39 21.20
N PRO A 128 -1.19 -6.33 22.54
CA PRO A 128 -0.07 -6.55 23.45
C PRO A 128 0.52 -7.97 23.40
N GLU A 129 -0.33 -8.99 23.28
CA GLU A 129 0.12 -10.37 23.11
C GLU A 129 0.84 -10.56 21.78
N PHE A 130 0.32 -9.96 20.71
CA PHE A 130 0.95 -9.95 19.40
C PHE A 130 2.34 -9.30 19.44
N GLN A 131 2.46 -8.13 20.06
CA GLN A 131 3.74 -7.44 20.21
C GLN A 131 4.77 -8.27 20.95
N THR A 132 4.35 -8.98 21.99
CA THR A 132 5.22 -9.89 22.77
C THR A 132 5.62 -11.11 21.94
N ALA A 133 4.66 -11.75 21.26
CA ALA A 133 4.92 -12.91 20.41
C ALA A 133 5.79 -12.57 19.19
N MET A 134 5.76 -11.31 18.72
CA MET A 134 6.59 -10.83 17.61
C MET A 134 8.04 -10.55 18.00
N GLN A 135 8.37 -10.36 19.28
CA GLN A 135 9.76 -10.08 19.71
C GLN A 135 10.77 -11.13 19.23
N PRO A 136 10.58 -12.45 19.48
CA PRO A 136 11.51 -13.46 19.01
C PRO A 136 11.59 -13.53 17.47
N ILE A 137 10.46 -13.36 16.77
CA ILE A 137 10.41 -13.39 15.30
C ILE A 137 11.19 -12.19 14.71
N ARG A 138 11.01 -11.00 15.28
CA ARG A 138 11.74 -9.79 14.90
C ARG A 138 13.24 -9.98 15.09
N GLN A 139 13.66 -10.47 16.26
CA GLN A 139 15.08 -10.73 16.56
C GLN A 139 15.69 -11.75 15.60
N GLU A 140 14.97 -12.83 15.31
CA GLU A 140 15.44 -13.87 14.38
C GLU A 140 15.56 -13.33 12.95
N ILE A 141 14.56 -12.60 12.45
CA ILE A 141 14.64 -12.00 11.12
C ILE A 141 15.81 -11.02 11.02
N GLU A 142 15.98 -10.12 11.99
CA GLU A 142 17.10 -9.17 11.98
C GLU A 142 18.45 -9.89 12.04
N SER A 143 18.55 -10.97 12.82
CA SER A 143 19.75 -11.81 12.90
C SER A 143 20.04 -12.53 11.59
N LEU A 144 19.04 -13.13 10.96
CA LEU A 144 19.17 -13.80 9.65
C LEU A 144 19.58 -12.82 8.55
N LEU A 145 19.03 -11.60 8.56
CA LEU A 145 19.44 -10.55 7.63
C LEU A 145 20.91 -10.16 7.86
N GLN A 146 21.35 -10.02 9.11
CA GLN A 146 22.74 -9.69 9.43
C GLN A 146 23.71 -10.82 9.03
N LEU A 147 23.37 -12.08 9.34
CA LEU A 147 24.13 -13.25 8.95
C LEU A 147 24.20 -13.40 7.43
N SER A 148 23.13 -13.06 6.71
CA SER A 148 23.12 -13.07 5.25
C SER A 148 24.09 -12.06 4.64
N ILE A 149 24.45 -10.99 5.36
CA ILE A 149 25.43 -10.02 4.88
C ILE A 149 26.85 -10.56 5.02
N THR A 150 27.11 -11.33 6.07
CA THR A 150 28.47 -11.80 6.41
C THR A 150 28.79 -13.18 5.84
N LEU A 151 27.81 -14.09 5.80
CA LEU A 151 28.02 -15.51 5.49
C LEU A 151 27.67 -15.88 4.05
N VAL A 152 26.76 -15.14 3.41
CA VAL A 152 26.33 -15.45 2.04
C VAL A 152 27.30 -14.80 1.05
N THR A 153 27.76 -15.59 0.08
CA THR A 153 28.68 -15.17 -0.98
C THR A 153 28.01 -14.33 -2.07
N HIS A 154 26.72 -14.56 -2.34
CA HIS A 154 26.00 -13.90 -3.43
C HIS A 154 25.81 -12.38 -3.20
N PRO A 155 26.42 -11.50 -4.01
CA PRO A 155 26.42 -10.05 -3.76
C PRO A 155 25.04 -9.41 -3.71
N GLN A 156 24.09 -9.86 -4.54
CA GLN A 156 22.73 -9.30 -4.52
C GLN A 156 21.96 -9.70 -3.26
N THR A 157 22.26 -10.87 -2.68
CA THR A 157 21.63 -11.31 -1.42
C THR A 157 22.09 -10.41 -0.28
N GLN A 158 23.41 -10.20 -0.18
CA GLN A 158 23.96 -9.25 0.78
C GLN A 158 23.39 -7.84 0.58
N ALA A 159 23.26 -7.36 -0.67
CA ALA A 159 22.73 -6.04 -0.97
C ALA A 159 21.25 -5.89 -0.57
N THR A 160 20.41 -6.90 -0.86
CA THR A 160 19.01 -6.95 -0.41
C THR A 160 18.95 -6.87 1.12
N CYS A 161 19.69 -7.72 1.84
CA CYS A 161 19.67 -7.75 3.30
C CYS A 161 20.19 -6.45 3.93
N ARG A 162 21.26 -5.85 3.38
CA ARG A 162 21.76 -4.53 3.79
C ARG A 162 20.69 -3.44 3.62
N ASN A 163 19.97 -3.47 2.50
CA ASN A 163 18.92 -2.49 2.24
C ASN A 163 17.74 -2.66 3.21
N LEU A 164 17.36 -3.89 3.55
CA LEU A 164 16.30 -4.15 4.54
C LEU A 164 16.69 -3.66 5.94
N LEU A 165 17.91 -3.94 6.39
CA LEU A 165 18.38 -3.46 7.70
C LEU A 165 18.52 -1.93 7.78
N LYS A 166 18.78 -1.26 6.67
CA LYS A 166 18.74 0.22 6.60
C LYS A 166 17.35 0.78 6.94
N HIS A 167 16.30 0.02 6.64
CA HIS A 167 14.90 0.39 6.84
C HIS A 167 14.22 -0.45 7.92
N LYS A 168 14.99 -0.83 8.96
CA LYS A 168 14.51 -1.75 10.00
C LYS A 168 13.27 -1.23 10.72
N THR A 169 13.16 0.08 10.94
CA THR A 169 12.00 0.65 11.64
C THR A 169 10.74 0.47 10.80
N ALA A 170 10.83 0.75 9.50
CA ALA A 170 9.72 0.61 8.57
C ALA A 170 9.26 -0.85 8.35
N LEU A 171 10.07 -1.86 8.69
CA LEU A 171 9.64 -3.27 8.66
C LEU A 171 8.58 -3.56 9.71
N TRP A 172 8.67 -2.90 10.88
CA TRP A 172 7.97 -3.31 12.10
C TRP A 172 6.91 -2.31 12.57
N THR A 173 6.66 -1.23 11.84
CA THR A 173 5.67 -0.21 12.20
C THR A 173 4.29 -0.80 12.52
N PHE A 174 3.86 -1.86 11.83
CA PHE A 174 2.60 -2.57 12.07
C PHE A 174 2.58 -3.42 13.36
N VAL A 175 3.74 -3.79 13.89
CA VAL A 175 3.87 -4.42 15.21
C VAL A 175 3.81 -3.33 16.28
N ASP A 176 4.53 -2.23 16.04
CA ASP A 176 4.73 -1.19 17.04
C ASP A 176 3.49 -0.27 17.19
N GLN A 177 2.63 -0.18 16.17
CA GLN A 177 1.43 0.67 16.17
C GLN A 177 0.19 -0.10 15.70
N SER A 178 -0.90 -0.01 16.47
CA SER A 178 -2.18 -0.65 16.15
C SER A 178 -2.87 -0.03 14.93
N GLY A 179 -3.57 -0.85 14.14
CA GLY A 179 -4.38 -0.39 13.00
C GLY A 179 -3.61 -0.20 11.70
N ILE A 180 -2.34 -0.62 11.65
CA ILE A 180 -1.51 -0.63 10.45
C ILE A 180 -1.44 -2.05 9.92
N GLU A 181 -1.69 -2.22 8.61
CA GLU A 181 -1.55 -3.52 7.96
C GLU A 181 -0.09 -3.80 7.59
N PRO A 182 0.41 -5.04 7.71
CA PRO A 182 1.74 -5.43 7.23
C PRO A 182 1.87 -5.41 5.71
N THR A 183 0.76 -5.23 4.98
CA THR A 183 0.73 -5.25 3.51
C THR A 183 0.02 -4.03 2.95
N ASN A 184 0.41 -3.59 1.75
CA ASN A 184 -0.27 -2.54 1.00
C ASN A 184 -1.41 -3.08 0.12
N ASN A 185 -1.99 -4.24 0.46
CA ASN A 185 -3.02 -4.94 -0.32
C ASN A 185 -4.18 -4.03 -0.75
N ALA A 186 -4.58 -3.08 0.10
CA ALA A 186 -5.64 -2.13 -0.23
C ALA A 186 -5.29 -1.27 -1.46
N ALA A 187 -4.03 -0.88 -1.64
CA ALA A 187 -3.59 -0.12 -2.82
C ALA A 187 -3.48 -1.04 -4.04
N GLU A 188 -2.86 -2.21 -3.90
CA GLU A 188 -2.75 -3.20 -4.99
C GLU A 188 -4.14 -3.62 -5.54
N GLN A 189 -5.09 -3.90 -4.64
CA GLN A 189 -6.48 -4.25 -5.01
C GLN A 189 -7.20 -3.12 -5.72
N ALA A 190 -6.95 -1.86 -5.33
CA ALA A 190 -7.52 -0.70 -6.00
C ALA A 190 -7.00 -0.59 -7.44
N LEU A 191 -5.69 -0.81 -7.65
CA LEU A 191 -5.07 -0.79 -8.98
C LEU A 191 -5.55 -1.91 -9.90
N ARG A 192 -5.98 -3.06 -9.36
CA ARG A 192 -6.43 -4.21 -10.17
C ARG A 192 -7.50 -3.83 -11.19
N ARG A 193 -8.45 -2.95 -10.83
CA ARG A 193 -9.48 -2.47 -11.78
C ARG A 193 -8.88 -1.65 -12.91
N ALA A 194 -7.96 -0.75 -12.60
CA ALA A 194 -7.26 0.05 -13.59
C ALA A 194 -6.42 -0.82 -14.54
N VAL A 195 -5.74 -1.84 -14.00
CA VAL A 195 -4.97 -2.81 -14.80
C VAL A 195 -5.87 -3.57 -15.77
N LEU A 196 -7.04 -4.04 -15.31
CA LEU A 196 -8.01 -4.72 -16.16
C LEU A 196 -8.60 -3.80 -17.24
N TRP A 197 -8.91 -2.55 -16.89
CA TRP A 197 -9.36 -1.54 -17.84
C TRP A 197 -8.29 -1.34 -18.93
N ARG A 198 -7.07 -1.00 -18.55
CA ARG A 198 -5.94 -0.80 -19.47
C ARG A 198 -5.79 -1.94 -20.46
N LYS A 199 -5.85 -3.19 -19.98
CA LYS A 199 -5.72 -4.39 -20.82
C LYS A 199 -6.82 -4.54 -21.87
N ARG A 200 -8.02 -4.02 -21.60
CA ARG A 200 -9.19 -4.14 -22.49
C ARG A 200 -9.38 -2.93 -23.41
N SER A 201 -8.98 -1.75 -22.97
CA SER A 201 -9.29 -0.48 -23.66
C SER A 201 -8.05 0.35 -24.05
N PHE A 202 -6.85 -0.24 -23.97
CA PHE A 202 -5.58 0.38 -24.40
C PHE A 202 -5.25 1.73 -23.74
N SER A 203 -5.65 1.93 -22.47
CA SER A 203 -5.40 3.15 -21.68
C SER A 203 -6.15 4.39 -22.23
N THR A 204 -5.53 5.58 -22.23
CA THR A 204 -6.17 6.86 -22.63
C THR A 204 -5.49 7.45 -23.87
N GLN A 205 -6.24 8.26 -24.64
CA GLN A 205 -5.78 8.91 -25.88
C GLN A 205 -5.84 10.44 -25.79
N SER A 206 -5.95 10.98 -24.57
CA SER A 206 -5.93 12.42 -24.32
C SER A 206 -5.78 12.70 -22.83
N GLU A 207 -5.39 13.92 -22.48
CA GLU A 207 -5.38 14.37 -21.08
C GLU A 207 -6.78 14.34 -20.46
N ALA A 208 -7.81 14.73 -21.22
CA ALA A 208 -9.19 14.66 -20.75
C ALA A 208 -9.61 13.22 -20.39
N GLY A 209 -9.21 12.24 -21.20
CA GLY A 209 -9.43 10.82 -20.90
C GLY A 209 -8.69 10.36 -19.64
N SER A 210 -7.46 10.81 -19.45
CA SER A 210 -6.67 10.57 -18.24
C SER A 210 -7.37 11.12 -16.99
N ARG A 211 -7.84 12.37 -17.02
CA ARG A 211 -8.62 12.98 -15.93
C ARG A 211 -9.92 12.22 -15.65
N PHE A 212 -10.59 11.74 -16.69
CA PHE A 212 -11.78 10.90 -16.54
C PHE A 212 -11.47 9.59 -15.80
N VAL A 213 -10.38 8.91 -16.17
CA VAL A 213 -9.95 7.66 -15.51
C VAL A 213 -9.61 7.88 -14.04
N GLU A 214 -8.82 8.91 -13.72
CA GLU A 214 -8.50 9.29 -12.33
C GLU A 214 -9.77 9.45 -11.48
N ARG A 215 -10.72 10.26 -11.97
CA ARG A 215 -11.95 10.60 -11.25
C ARG A 215 -12.88 9.39 -11.14
N LEU A 216 -13.09 8.65 -12.22
CA LEU A 216 -14.01 7.51 -12.20
C LEU A 216 -13.48 6.38 -11.32
N LEU A 217 -12.19 6.06 -11.38
CA LEU A 217 -11.60 5.05 -10.48
C LEU A 217 -11.71 5.50 -9.01
N THR A 218 -11.42 6.76 -8.73
CA THR A 218 -11.58 7.36 -7.38
C THR A 218 -13.01 7.20 -6.86
N VAL A 219 -14.02 7.55 -7.67
CA VAL A 219 -15.45 7.42 -7.32
C VAL A 219 -15.82 5.96 -7.11
N VAL A 220 -15.57 5.10 -8.11
CA VAL A 220 -16.03 3.71 -8.12
C VAL A 220 -15.40 2.90 -7.00
N ILE A 221 -14.09 3.04 -6.77
CA ILE A 221 -13.40 2.28 -5.72
C ILE A 221 -13.86 2.76 -4.34
N SER A 222 -13.96 4.08 -4.12
CA SER A 222 -14.39 4.62 -2.83
C SER A 222 -15.82 4.21 -2.49
N LEU A 223 -16.77 4.36 -3.42
CA LEU A 223 -18.16 3.98 -3.18
C LEU A 223 -18.32 2.48 -2.91
N ARG A 224 -17.60 1.62 -3.63
CA ARG A 224 -17.65 0.17 -3.37
C ARG A 224 -17.14 -0.19 -1.98
N ARG A 225 -16.09 0.47 -1.48
CA ARG A 225 -15.59 0.27 -0.10
C ARG A 225 -16.60 0.71 0.95
N GLN A 226 -17.28 1.82 0.67
CA GLN A 226 -18.34 2.36 1.51
C GLN A 226 -19.67 1.61 1.36
N GLN A 227 -19.72 0.54 0.56
CA GLN A 227 -20.95 -0.21 0.24
C GLN A 227 -22.08 0.67 -0.31
N ARG A 228 -21.73 1.73 -1.05
CA ARG A 228 -22.66 2.66 -1.70
C ARG A 228 -22.83 2.33 -3.17
N HIS A 229 -24.06 2.49 -3.67
CA HIS A 229 -24.39 2.26 -5.08
C HIS A 229 -23.73 3.33 -5.99
N VAL A 230 -22.94 2.86 -6.95
CA VAL A 230 -22.20 3.74 -7.88
C VAL A 230 -23.15 4.51 -8.80
N LEU A 231 -24.17 3.84 -9.35
CA LEU A 231 -25.10 4.46 -10.28
C LEU A 231 -25.93 5.56 -9.61
N ASP A 232 -26.38 5.32 -8.38
CA ASP A 232 -27.16 6.29 -7.60
C ASP A 232 -26.33 7.55 -7.33
N PHE A 233 -25.07 7.37 -6.94
CA PHE A 233 -24.17 8.50 -6.73
C PHE A 233 -23.93 9.30 -8.01
N LEU A 234 -23.68 8.63 -9.14
CA LEU A 234 -23.47 9.32 -10.43
C LEU A 234 -24.74 10.04 -10.89
N THR A 235 -25.91 9.43 -10.72
CA THR A 235 -27.21 10.05 -10.99
C THR A 235 -27.39 11.32 -10.15
N GLN A 236 -27.10 11.22 -8.85
CA GLN A 236 -27.16 12.35 -7.94
C GLN A 236 -26.20 13.47 -8.37
N VAL A 237 -24.95 13.15 -8.72
CA VAL A 237 -23.98 14.14 -9.23
C VAL A 237 -24.53 14.88 -10.45
N CYS A 238 -25.08 14.16 -11.44
CA CYS A 238 -25.64 14.79 -12.65
C CYS A 238 -26.84 15.69 -12.36
N GLN A 239 -27.77 15.24 -11.50
CA GLN A 239 -28.93 16.03 -11.09
C GLN A 239 -28.50 17.29 -10.35
N THR A 240 -27.58 17.15 -9.39
CA THR A 240 -27.09 18.24 -8.56
C THR A 240 -26.36 19.30 -9.39
N TYR A 241 -25.53 18.88 -10.35
CA TYR A 241 -24.81 19.78 -11.25
C TYR A 241 -25.77 20.64 -12.08
N GLY A 242 -26.88 20.06 -12.56
CA GLY A 242 -27.90 20.79 -13.31
C GLY A 242 -28.77 21.74 -12.47
N SER A 243 -28.85 21.52 -11.15
CA SER A 243 -29.74 22.26 -10.24
C SER A 243 -29.02 23.24 -9.30
N GLY A 244 -27.69 23.35 -9.37
CA GLY A 244 -26.90 24.25 -8.51
C GLY A 244 -26.88 23.86 -7.03
N LEU A 245 -27.26 22.63 -6.70
CA LEU A 245 -27.28 22.10 -5.34
C LEU A 245 -25.85 21.73 -4.84
N PRO A 246 -25.65 21.50 -3.53
CA PRO A 246 -24.37 21.05 -3.00
C PRO A 246 -23.97 19.68 -3.54
N MET A 247 -22.77 19.56 -4.10
CA MET A 247 -22.25 18.29 -4.65
C MET A 247 -22.21 17.18 -3.59
N PRO A 248 -22.70 15.96 -3.90
CA PRO A 248 -22.67 14.86 -2.95
C PRO A 248 -21.23 14.48 -2.59
N SER A 249 -20.99 14.22 -1.31
CA SER A 249 -19.65 13.88 -0.80
C SER A 249 -19.29 12.40 -1.05
N LEU A 250 -18.03 12.18 -1.42
CA LEU A 250 -17.40 10.86 -1.43
C LEU A 250 -16.75 10.51 -0.09
N LEU A 251 -16.58 11.47 0.82
CA LEU A 251 -16.16 11.15 2.18
C LEU A 251 -17.37 10.60 2.95
N PRO A 252 -17.19 9.54 3.76
CA PRO A 252 -18.25 9.11 4.68
C PRO A 252 -18.65 10.28 5.58
N SER A 253 -19.95 10.49 5.78
CA SER A 253 -20.43 11.34 6.88
C SER A 253 -20.15 10.60 8.18
N ASP A 254 -19.36 11.19 9.09
CA ASP A 254 -18.87 10.62 10.35
C ASP A 254 -19.87 9.69 11.08
N LYS A 255 -19.90 8.43 10.66
CA LYS A 255 -20.49 7.25 11.30
C LYS A 255 -19.78 6.02 10.71
N LEU A 256 -18.46 5.98 10.87
CA LEU A 256 -17.78 4.69 10.97
C LEU A 256 -17.60 4.49 12.46
N ASP A 257 -18.61 3.90 13.09
CA ASP A 257 -18.48 3.38 14.44
C ASP A 257 -17.22 2.50 14.46
N GLY A 258 -16.30 2.84 15.36
CA GLY A 258 -15.11 2.04 15.59
C GLY A 258 -15.52 0.60 15.89
N CYS A 259 -14.79 -0.34 15.30
CA CYS A 259 -15.02 -1.79 15.32
C CYS A 259 -16.03 -2.32 14.30
N HIS A 260 -15.62 -2.37 13.03
CA HIS A 260 -16.03 -3.46 12.15
C HIS A 260 -14.79 -4.21 11.66
N HIS A 261 -14.47 -5.29 12.36
CA HIS A 261 -13.64 -6.38 11.85
C HIS A 261 -14.48 -7.10 10.78
N ASN A 262 -14.03 -7.05 9.52
CA ASN A 262 -14.62 -7.86 8.46
C ASN A 262 -13.88 -9.19 8.36
N SER A 263 -14.66 -10.25 8.58
CA SER A 263 -14.45 -11.67 8.28
C SER A 263 -13.57 -12.00 7.07
#